data_AF-A0A679JUZ5-F1
#
_entry.id   AF-A0A679JUZ5-F1
#
_cell.length_a   1.000
_cell.length_b   1.000
_cell.length_c   1.000
_cell.angle_alpha   90.00
_cell.angle_beta   90.00
_cell.angle_gamma   90.00
#
_symmetry.space_group_name_H-M   'P 1'
#
loop_
_entity.id
_entity.type
_entity.pdbx_description
1 polymer ?
#
loop_
_entity_poly.entity_id
_entity_poly.type
_entity_poly.pdbx_seq_one_letter_code
_entity_poly.pdbx_strand_id
1 'polypeptide(L)'
;MGLLRIATFAAVAVALLPSDREQQQRLYDRAGSTAEWVVTFCDRNAATCAKGSEYWSLFVAKAEFGAKLAYDMIREREASSLANTNLHLDEGKGRVAPALLERESGTLTPVDKMPDWRGKNTSKSGV
;
A
#
# COMPACT_ATOMS: atom_id res chain seq x y z
N MET A 1 13.47 -10.25 -1.94
CA MET A 1 12.04 -10.64 -2.02
C MET A 1 11.34 -10.25 -3.32
N GLY A 2 11.66 -9.14 -3.99
CA GLY A 2 11.00 -8.74 -5.25
C GLY A 2 11.29 -9.68 -6.42
N LEU A 3 12.56 -10.06 -6.62
CA LEU A 3 12.98 -10.92 -7.73
C LEU A 3 12.34 -12.31 -7.68
N LEU A 4 12.20 -12.90 -6.49
CA LEU A 4 11.55 -14.20 -6.32
C LEU A 4 10.08 -14.15 -6.74
N ARG A 5 9.35 -13.09 -6.36
CA ARG A 5 7.94 -12.91 -6.76
C ARG A 5 7.80 -12.76 -8.27
N ILE A 6 8.65 -11.93 -8.88
CA ILE A 6 8.66 -11.74 -10.34
C ILE A 6 8.95 -13.08 -11.05
N ALA A 7 9.92 -13.84 -10.56
CA ALA A 7 10.25 -15.16 -11.10
C ALA A 7 9.08 -16.14 -10.95
N THR A 8 8.35 -16.12 -9.83
CA THR A 8 7.16 -16.97 -9.65
C THR A 8 6.08 -16.63 -10.68
N PHE A 9 5.76 -15.34 -10.88
CA PHE A 9 4.76 -14.95 -11.88
C PHE A 9 5.20 -15.28 -13.30
N ALA A 10 6.47 -15.06 -13.63
CA ALA A 10 7.02 -15.43 -14.94
C ALA A 10 6.93 -16.94 -15.17
N ALA A 11 7.26 -17.75 -14.16
CA ALA A 11 7.15 -19.20 -14.24
C ALA A 11 5.69 -19.65 -14.45
N VAL A 12 4.74 -19.05 -13.72
CA VAL A 12 3.31 -19.33 -13.92
C VAL A 12 2.86 -18.96 -15.33
N ALA A 13 3.28 -17.80 -15.83
CA ALA A 13 2.94 -17.37 -17.19
C ALA A 13 3.45 -18.38 -18.24
N VAL A 14 4.72 -18.80 -18.14
CA VAL A 14 5.31 -19.79 -19.04
C VAL A 14 4.61 -21.16 -18.91
N ALA A 15 4.23 -21.57 -17.70
CA ALA A 15 3.53 -22.81 -17.48
C ALA A 15 2.12 -22.84 -18.11
N LEU A 16 1.49 -21.67 -18.27
CA LEU A 16 0.19 -21.53 -18.92
C LEU A 16 0.29 -21.45 -20.46
N LEU A 17 1.49 -21.28 -21.02
CA LEU A 17 1.65 -21.24 -22.48
C LEU A 17 1.46 -22.65 -23.08
N PRO A 18 0.66 -22.77 -24.15
CA PRO A 18 0.47 -24.06 -24.83
C PRO A 18 1.78 -24.51 -25.50
N SER A 19 2.18 -25.75 -25.27
CA SER A 19 3.36 -26.37 -25.90
C SER A 19 3.09 -27.02 -27.26
N ASP A 20 1.81 -27.30 -27.56
CA ASP A 20 1.37 -27.91 -28.80
C ASP A 20 1.22 -26.89 -29.94
N ARG A 21 1.67 -27.25 -31.16
CA ARG A 21 1.68 -26.33 -32.30
C ARG A 21 0.29 -25.93 -32.79
N GLU A 22 -0.70 -26.81 -32.73
CA GLU A 22 -2.07 -26.45 -33.12
C GLU A 22 -2.72 -25.53 -32.08
N GLN A 23 -2.45 -25.78 -30.80
CA GLN A 23 -2.93 -24.90 -29.72
C GLN A 23 -2.28 -23.52 -29.78
N GLN A 24 -1.00 -23.45 -30.15
CA GLN A 24 -0.29 -22.19 -30.37
C GLN A 24 -0.93 -21.38 -31.50
N GLN A 25 -1.22 -21.99 -32.66
CA GLN A 25 -1.88 -21.28 -33.77
C GLN A 25 -3.24 -20.72 -33.36
N ARG A 26 -4.08 -21.52 -32.69
CA ARG A 26 -5.37 -21.04 -32.16
C ARG A 26 -5.21 -19.89 -31.15
N LEU A 27 -4.16 -19.91 -30.33
CA LEU A 27 -3.85 -18.83 -29.42
C LEU A 27 -3.43 -17.57 -30.18
N TYR A 28 -2.58 -17.69 -31.20
CA TYR A 28 -2.16 -16.57 -32.02
C TYR A 28 -3.32 -15.91 -32.77
N ASP A 29 -4.21 -16.70 -33.37
CA ASP A 29 -5.38 -16.16 -34.08
C ASP A 29 -6.30 -15.38 -33.13
N ARG A 30 -6.59 -15.94 -31.95
CA ARG A 30 -7.41 -15.29 -30.91
C ARG A 30 -6.72 -14.08 -30.31
N ALA A 31 -5.42 -14.15 -30.09
CA ALA A 31 -4.64 -13.04 -29.56
C ALA A 31 -4.61 -11.89 -30.58
N GLY A 32 -4.46 -12.19 -31.87
CA GLY A 32 -4.51 -11.22 -32.96
C GLY A 32 -5.84 -10.48 -33.02
N SER A 33 -6.97 -11.22 -33.05
CA SER A 33 -8.30 -10.60 -33.08
C SER A 33 -8.60 -9.78 -31.83
N THR A 34 -8.13 -10.24 -30.67
CA THR A 34 -8.29 -9.52 -29.40
C THR A 34 -7.43 -8.27 -29.38
N ALA A 35 -6.18 -8.36 -29.84
CA ALA A 35 -5.27 -7.22 -29.92
C ALA A 35 -5.85 -6.13 -30.83
N GLU A 36 -6.37 -6.49 -32.01
CA GLU A 36 -7.05 -5.58 -32.91
C GLU A 36 -8.25 -4.88 -32.23
N TRP A 37 -9.03 -5.64 -31.46
CA TRP A 37 -10.16 -5.07 -30.73
C TRP A 37 -9.74 -4.10 -29.63
N VAL A 38 -8.66 -4.39 -28.92
CA VAL A 38 -8.11 -3.53 -27.85
C VAL A 38 -7.52 -2.25 -28.43
N VAL A 39 -6.73 -2.33 -29.51
CA VAL A 39 -6.10 -1.14 -30.09
C VAL A 39 -7.11 -0.17 -30.68
N THR A 40 -8.22 -0.67 -31.22
CA THR A 40 -9.33 0.15 -31.75
C THR A 40 -10.42 0.43 -30.69
N PHE A 41 -10.18 0.12 -29.42
CA PHE A 41 -11.18 0.27 -28.37
C PHE A 41 -11.56 1.74 -28.14
N CYS A 42 -10.56 2.63 -28.06
CA CYS A 42 -10.80 4.05 -27.80
C CYS A 42 -11.46 4.76 -28.98
N ASP A 43 -11.20 4.34 -30.21
CA ASP A 43 -11.89 4.86 -31.39
C ASP A 43 -13.41 4.58 -31.32
N ARG A 44 -13.78 3.40 -30.82
CA ARG A 44 -15.18 2.97 -30.70
C ARG A 44 -15.84 3.42 -29.39
N ASN A 45 -15.07 3.71 -28.35
CA ASN A 45 -15.54 4.03 -27.00
C ASN A 45 -14.86 5.29 -26.44
N ALA A 46 -14.92 6.39 -27.19
CA ALA A 46 -14.21 7.62 -26.86
C ALA A 46 -14.54 8.16 -25.45
N ALA A 47 -15.82 8.13 -25.05
CA ALA A 47 -16.26 8.60 -23.73
C ALA A 47 -15.65 7.78 -22.59
N THR A 48 -15.62 6.45 -22.72
CA THR A 48 -15.02 5.54 -21.73
C THR A 48 -13.52 5.75 -21.64
N CYS A 49 -12.85 5.95 -22.77
CA CYS A 49 -11.41 6.20 -22.82
C CYS A 49 -11.05 7.55 -22.17
N ALA A 50 -11.86 8.60 -22.42
CA ALA A 50 -11.70 9.89 -21.75
C ALA A 50 -11.81 9.77 -20.22
N LYS A 51 -12.84 9.07 -19.72
CA LYS A 51 -12.97 8.81 -18.28
C LYS A 51 -11.86 7.92 -17.72
N GLY A 52 -11.43 6.92 -18.48
CA GLY A 52 -10.29 6.09 -18.13
C GLY A 52 -9.01 6.91 -17.96
N SER A 53 -8.75 7.87 -18.85
CA SER A 53 -7.60 8.78 -18.76
C SER A 53 -7.66 9.68 -17.51
N GLU A 54 -8.84 10.17 -17.16
CA GLU A 54 -9.07 10.97 -15.94
C GLU A 54 -8.72 10.15 -14.69
N TYR A 55 -9.27 8.94 -14.56
CA TYR A 55 -8.98 8.06 -13.42
C TYR A 55 -7.52 7.58 -13.38
N TRP A 56 -6.92 7.32 -14.54
CA TRP A 56 -5.52 6.92 -14.64
C TRP A 56 -4.60 8.01 -14.10
N SER A 57 -4.85 9.28 -14.45
CA SER A 57 -4.06 10.40 -13.93
C SER A 57 -4.13 10.51 -12.40
N LEU A 58 -5.32 10.32 -11.81
CA LEU A 58 -5.51 10.32 -10.37
C LEU A 58 -4.78 9.15 -9.70
N PHE A 59 -4.81 7.97 -10.33
CA PHE A 59 -4.10 6.80 -9.85
C PHE A 59 -2.58 7.02 -9.83
N VAL A 60 -2.01 7.56 -10.92
CA VAL A 60 -0.58 7.88 -11.02
C VAL A 60 -0.17 8.87 -9.93
N ALA A 61 -0.94 9.97 -9.76
CA ALA A 61 -0.66 10.95 -8.72
C ALA A 61 -0.64 10.34 -7.31
N LYS A 62 -1.59 9.44 -7.01
CA LYS A 62 -1.62 8.71 -5.73
C LYS A 62 -0.45 7.73 -5.58
N ALA A 63 -0.06 7.06 -6.67
CA ALA A 63 1.07 6.15 -6.68
C ALA A 63 2.40 6.89 -6.44
N GLU A 64 2.60 8.06 -7.06
CA GLU A 64 3.76 8.91 -6.84
C GLU A 64 3.87 9.38 -5.39
N PHE A 65 2.75 9.84 -4.80
CA PHE A 65 2.72 10.21 -3.39
C PHE A 65 3.02 9.02 -2.49
N GLY A 66 2.39 7.87 -2.73
CA GLY A 66 2.63 6.65 -1.96
C GLY A 66 4.08 6.18 -2.03
N ALA A 67 4.71 6.28 -3.20
CA ALA A 67 6.12 5.95 -3.39
C ALA A 67 7.04 6.89 -2.62
N LYS A 68 6.80 8.21 -2.68
CA LYS A 68 7.54 9.21 -1.89
C LYS A 68 7.40 8.96 -0.39
N LEU A 69 6.18 8.75 0.10
CA LEU A 69 5.92 8.46 1.51
C LEU A 69 6.67 7.20 1.98
N ALA A 70 6.61 6.12 1.21
CA ALA A 70 7.33 4.89 1.54
C ALA A 70 8.85 5.11 1.55
N TYR A 71 9.38 5.87 0.59
CA TYR A 71 10.80 6.22 0.53
C TYR A 71 11.23 7.07 1.74
N ASP A 72 10.47 8.11 2.08
CA ASP A 72 10.77 8.99 3.22
C ASP A 72 10.74 8.20 4.54
N MET A 73 9.76 7.32 4.74
CA MET A 73 9.70 6.44 5.93
C MET A 73 10.91 5.50 6.05
N ILE A 74 11.40 4.96 4.93
CA ILE A 74 12.61 4.11 4.93
C ILE A 74 13.83 4.97 5.28
N ARG A 75 13.96 6.14 4.65
CA ARG A 75 15.08 7.06 4.87
C ARG A 75 15.13 7.57 6.31
N GLU A 76 13.99 7.91 6.91
CA GLU A 76 13.90 8.31 8.32
C GLU A 76 14.31 7.19 9.27
N ARG A 77 13.91 5.94 8.98
CA ARG A 77 14.35 4.77 9.75
C ARG A 77 15.84 4.53 9.65
N GLU A 78 16.43 4.67 8.46
CA GLU A 78 17.88 4.55 8.26
C GLU A 78 18.63 5.67 9.00
N ALA A 79 18.17 6.91 8.88
CA ALA A 79 18.76 8.05 9.60
C ALA A 79 18.67 7.89 11.12
N SER A 80 17.53 7.41 11.63
CA SER A 80 17.34 7.12 13.06
C SER A 80 18.19 5.93 13.53
N SER A 81 18.38 4.92 12.68
CA SER A 81 19.25 3.78 12.96
C SER A 81 20.73 4.21 13.06
N LEU A 82 21.17 5.14 12.21
CA LEU A 82 22.53 5.69 12.25
C LEU A 82 22.75 6.63 13.46
N ALA A 83 21.72 7.37 13.87
CA ALA A 83 21.75 8.15 15.11
C ALA A 83 21.91 7.24 16.34
N ASN A 84 21.25 6.07 16.34
CA ASN A 84 21.33 5.09 17.44
C ASN A 84 22.64 4.30 17.48
N THR A 85 23.38 4.15 16.37
CA THR A 85 24.71 3.52 16.39
C THR A 85 25.79 4.35 17.07
N ASN A 86 25.57 5.65 17.30
CA ASN A 86 26.44 6.48 18.14
C ASN A 86 26.08 6.43 19.63
N LEU A 87 25.03 5.69 20.00
CA LEU A 87 24.65 5.44 21.39
C LEU A 87 25.08 4.01 21.76
N HIS A 88 26.37 3.83 22.04
CA HIS A 88 26.87 2.64 22.71
C HIS A 88 26.27 2.59 24.12
N LEU A 89 25.14 1.90 24.29
CA LEU A 89 24.61 1.56 25.61
C LEU A 89 24.64 0.06 25.77
N ASP A 90 25.41 -0.30 26.80
CA ASP A 90 25.63 -1.60 27.38
C ASP A 90 24.42 -2.54 27.35
N GLU A 91 24.78 -3.79 27.09
CA GLU A 91 24.03 -5.01 27.29
C GLU A 91 23.36 -5.04 28.69
N GLY A 92 22.02 -4.94 28.73
CA GLY A 92 21.33 -4.93 30.02
C GLY A 92 19.81 -4.92 29.95
N LYS A 93 19.21 -6.07 29.64
CA LYS A 93 17.91 -6.55 30.18
C LYS A 93 16.87 -5.47 30.53
N GLY A 94 16.01 -5.09 29.59
CA GLY A 94 14.83 -4.27 29.89
C GLY A 94 13.82 -4.25 28.75
N ARG A 95 12.59 -4.68 29.02
CA ARG A 95 11.45 -4.60 28.09
C ARG A 95 11.26 -3.14 27.66
N VAL A 96 11.37 -2.86 26.37
CA VAL A 96 11.10 -1.52 25.83
C VAL A 96 9.60 -1.28 25.89
N ALA A 97 9.15 -0.48 26.87
CA ALA A 97 7.83 0.14 26.82
C ALA A 97 7.82 1.16 25.66
N PRO A 98 6.74 1.25 24.87
CA PRO A 98 6.68 2.25 23.81
C PRO A 98 6.77 3.65 24.41
N ALA A 99 7.54 4.53 23.77
CA ALA A 99 7.63 5.93 24.13
C ALA A 99 6.22 6.56 24.08
N LEU A 100 5.70 6.96 25.25
CA LEU A 100 4.54 7.84 25.31
C LEU A 100 4.96 9.18 24.73
N LEU A 101 4.56 9.44 23.49
CA LEU A 101 4.58 10.80 22.95
C LEU A 101 3.48 11.57 23.68
N GLU A 102 3.84 12.19 24.79
CA GLU A 102 3.04 13.25 25.40
C GLU A 102 3.12 14.47 24.48
N ARG A 103 2.43 14.37 23.34
CA ARG A 103 2.16 15.50 22.48
C ARG A 103 1.25 16.39 23.30
N GLU A 104 1.78 17.49 23.83
CA GLU A 104 1.00 18.58 24.39
C GLU A 104 -0.12 18.91 23.39
N SER A 105 -1.31 18.43 23.75
CA SER A 105 -2.41 18.17 22.85
C SER A 105 -3.41 19.30 22.99
N GLY A 106 -3.02 20.50 22.55
CA GLY A 106 -3.93 21.61 22.30
C GLY A 106 -4.86 21.97 23.47
N THR A 107 -5.94 22.68 23.15
CA THR A 107 -6.96 23.18 24.09
C THR A 107 -7.87 22.10 24.67
N LEU A 108 -7.53 20.82 24.52
CA LEU A 108 -8.38 19.71 24.95
C LEU A 108 -8.16 19.41 26.42
N THR A 109 -9.21 19.56 27.20
CA THR A 109 -9.19 19.24 28.63
C THR A 109 -9.27 17.73 28.84
N PRO A 110 -8.87 17.21 30.01
CA PRO A 110 -8.94 15.78 30.31
C PRO A 110 -10.34 15.17 30.16
N VAL A 111 -11.40 15.98 30.28
CA VAL A 111 -12.78 15.51 30.10
C VAL A 111 -13.12 15.25 28.63
N ASP A 112 -12.52 16.03 27.71
CA ASP A 112 -12.75 15.91 26.26
C ASP A 112 -12.13 14.63 25.68
N LYS A 113 -11.16 14.04 26.40
CA LYS A 113 -10.49 12.80 26.03
C LYS A 113 -11.27 11.54 26.44
N MET A 114 -12.38 11.69 27.16
CA MET A 114 -13.19 10.55 27.55
C MET A 114 -14.04 10.08 26.36
N PRO A 115 -14.00 8.77 26.02
CA PRO A 115 -14.83 8.25 24.95
C PRO A 115 -16.32 8.34 25.31
N ASP A 116 -17.08 9.09 24.53
CA ASP A 116 -18.51 9.38 24.75
C ASP A 116 -19.40 8.11 24.75
N TRP A 117 -18.91 7.01 24.14
CA TRP A 117 -19.60 5.73 24.09
C TRP A 117 -19.60 4.94 25.41
N ARG A 118 -18.82 5.34 26.42
CA ARG A 118 -18.63 4.54 27.65
C ARG A 118 -19.68 4.79 28.75
N GLY A 119 -20.69 5.62 28.48
CA GLY A 119 -21.81 5.87 29.41
C GLY A 119 -21.39 6.62 30.68
N LYS A 120 -22.31 7.38 31.28
CA LYS A 120 -22.03 8.11 32.52
C LYS A 120 -21.95 7.13 33.69
N ASN A 121 -20.81 7.08 34.38
CA ASN A 121 -20.65 6.34 35.61
C ASN A 121 -21.50 7.01 36.70
N THR A 122 -22.75 6.58 36.87
CA THR A 122 -23.55 6.96 38.03
C THR A 122 -22.97 6.24 39.25
N SER A 123 -22.11 6.92 39.99
CA SER A 123 -21.74 6.50 41.33
C SER A 123 -23.00 6.53 42.19
N LYS A 124 -23.65 5.37 42.37
CA LYS A 124 -24.64 5.20 43.43
C LYS A 124 -23.87 5.12 44.74
N SER A 125 -23.76 6.25 45.43
CA SER A 125 -23.55 6.23 46.87
C SER A 125 -24.86 5.76 47.49
N GLY A 126 -24.93 4.46 47.79
CA GLY A 126 -26.00 3.87 48.57
C GLY A 126 -25.65 3.98 50.05
N VAL A 127 -26.60 4.53 50.80
CA VAL A 127 -26.66 4.73 52.26
C VAL A 127 -26.42 3.43 53.02
#